data_AF-A0A167F2J0-F1
#
_entry.id   AF-A0A167F2J0-F1
#
_cell.length_a   1.000
_cell.length_b   1.000
_cell.length_c   1.000
_cell.angle_alpha   90.00
_cell.angle_beta   90.00
_cell.angle_gamma   90.00
#
_symmetry.space_group_name_H-M   'P 1'
#
loop_
_entity.id
_entity.type
_entity.pdbx_description
1 polymer ?
#
loop_
_entity_poly.entity_id
_entity_poly.type
_entity_poly.pdbx_seq_one_letter_code
_entity_poly.pdbx_strand_id
1 'polypeptide(L)'
;MCTVTRPGVALLAAALAVELLSSVLQHPLKALAPPYKGEEDVDSGDQSSSNDPTALSITPHQIRGFLHKFDAMKIWGPSYDKCSACSEKVVEHWKNDGWEFVKKALNDPEYVSEISGLAELQRQAQELELGSMDWTSGSEEEIN
;
A
#
# COMPACT_ATOMS: atom_id res chain seq x y z
N MET A 1 6.99 -4.19 19.72
CA MET A 1 7.89 -4.06 18.55
C MET A 1 9.32 -4.02 19.07
N CYS A 2 10.20 -4.95 18.65
CA CYS A 2 11.57 -5.09 19.21
C CYS A 2 12.64 -5.23 18.11
N THR A 3 12.49 -4.54 16.98
CA THR A 3 13.38 -4.69 15.83
C THR A 3 14.68 -3.89 16.00
N VAL A 4 15.84 -4.54 15.83
CA VAL A 4 17.15 -3.87 15.74
C VAL A 4 17.44 -3.56 14.28
N THR A 5 17.56 -2.27 13.93
CA THR A 5 17.77 -1.82 12.55
C THR A 5 19.23 -1.43 12.30
N ARG A 6 19.73 -1.66 11.07
CA ARG A 6 21.04 -1.12 10.66
C ARG A 6 21.03 0.42 10.79
N PRO A 7 22.05 1.06 11.39
CA PRO A 7 22.01 2.49 11.71
C PRO A 7 21.70 3.42 10.52
N GLY A 8 22.12 3.06 9.30
CA GLY A 8 21.88 3.86 8.10
C GLY A 8 20.43 3.89 7.59
N VAL A 9 19.56 2.97 8.03
CA VAL A 9 18.17 2.88 7.51
C VAL A 9 17.37 4.12 7.88
N ALA A 10 17.45 4.55 9.14
CA ALA A 10 16.67 5.69 9.63
C ALA A 10 17.06 6.99 8.91
N LEU A 11 18.36 7.20 8.66
CA LEU A 11 18.85 8.41 8.00
C LEU A 11 18.39 8.49 6.54
N LEU A 12 18.48 7.39 5.78
CA LEU A 12 18.01 7.36 4.40
C LEU A 12 16.49 7.52 4.31
N ALA A 13 15.74 6.86 5.19
CA ALA A 13 14.28 6.98 5.22
C ALA A 13 13.85 8.42 5.54
N ALA A 14 14.49 9.07 6.53
CA ALA A 14 14.20 10.45 6.89
C ALA A 14 14.53 11.43 5.76
N ALA A 15 15.69 11.28 5.11
CA ALA A 15 16.08 12.12 3.98
C ALA A 15 15.09 12.00 2.82
N LEU A 16 14.73 10.77 2.42
CA LEU A 16 13.75 10.54 1.35
C LEU A 16 12.36 11.07 1.71
N ALA A 17 11.93 10.96 2.96
CA ALA A 17 10.64 11.50 3.40
C ALA A 17 10.58 13.03 3.32
N VAL A 18 11.66 13.72 3.69
CA VAL A 18 11.73 15.19 3.60
C VAL A 18 11.79 15.66 2.14
N GLU A 19 12.57 14.98 1.29
CA GLU A 19 12.62 15.29 -0.14
C GLU A 19 11.30 15.00 -0.86
N LEU A 20 10.60 13.92 -0.48
CA LEU A 20 9.26 13.66 -1.01
C LEU A 20 8.28 14.74 -0.57
N LEU A 21 8.34 15.16 0.70
CA LEU A 21 7.48 16.24 1.22
C LEU A 21 7.76 17.57 0.50
N SER A 22 9.02 17.95 0.32
CA SER A 22 9.39 19.18 -0.39
C SER A 22 8.90 19.15 -1.83
N SER A 23 9.08 18.02 -2.53
CA SER A 23 8.58 17.80 -3.89
C SER A 23 7.05 17.94 -3.98
N VAL A 24 6.31 17.27 -3.10
CA VAL A 24 4.84 17.36 -3.03
C VAL A 24 4.39 18.80 -2.75
N LEU A 25 5.04 19.53 -1.84
CA LEU A 25 4.65 20.89 -1.50
C LEU A 25 4.91 21.91 -2.61
N GLN A 26 5.92 21.67 -3.45
CA GLN A 26 6.26 22.54 -4.57
C GLN A 26 5.47 22.20 -5.84
N HIS A 27 4.96 20.98 -5.96
CA HIS A 27 4.08 20.63 -7.06
C HIS A 27 2.83 21.55 -7.09
N PRO A 28 2.40 22.08 -8.25
CA PRO A 28 1.26 23.00 -8.34
C PRO A 28 -0.03 22.45 -7.73
N LEU A 29 -0.26 21.14 -7.91
CA LEU A 29 -1.41 20.43 -7.34
C LEU A 29 -1.24 20.02 -5.87
N LYS A 30 -0.06 20.25 -5.27
CA LYS A 30 0.26 19.92 -3.88
C LYS A 30 -0.09 18.45 -3.54
N ALA A 31 -0.96 18.25 -2.55
CA ALA A 31 -1.44 16.93 -2.14
C ALA A 31 -2.22 16.17 -3.23
N LEU A 32 -2.64 16.84 -4.32
CA LEU A 32 -3.28 16.25 -5.47
C LEU A 32 -2.30 15.97 -6.63
N ALA A 33 -0.99 16.05 -6.38
CA ALA A 33 0.02 15.67 -7.36
C ALA A 33 -0.19 14.22 -7.82
N PRO A 34 -0.16 13.95 -9.13
CA PRO A 34 -0.28 12.58 -9.62
C PRO A 34 0.94 11.77 -9.12
N PRO A 35 0.75 10.49 -8.78
CA PRO A 35 1.86 9.65 -8.39
C PRO A 35 2.70 9.25 -9.61
N TYR A 36 4.02 9.18 -9.45
CA TYR A 36 4.90 8.57 -10.46
C TYR A 36 4.55 7.09 -10.68
N LYS A 37 4.28 6.67 -11.92
CA LYS A 37 3.95 5.30 -12.32
C LYS A 37 5.00 4.62 -13.19
N GLY A 38 5.97 5.33 -13.74
CA GLY A 38 7.07 4.73 -14.50
C GLY A 38 7.88 5.73 -15.32
N GLU A 39 8.87 5.23 -16.07
CA GLU A 39 9.69 6.07 -16.95
C GLU A 39 8.87 6.66 -18.13
N GLU A 40 7.77 6.01 -18.49
CA GLU A 40 6.83 6.50 -19.52
C GLU A 40 6.15 7.82 -19.12
N ASP A 41 6.04 8.14 -17.83
CA ASP A 41 5.50 9.42 -17.34
C ASP A 41 6.50 10.58 -17.51
N VAL A 42 7.76 10.28 -17.81
CA VAL A 42 8.82 11.29 -18.00
C VAL A 42 8.87 11.76 -19.47
N ASP A 43 8.45 10.92 -20.42
CA ASP A 43 8.57 11.16 -21.87
C ASP A 43 7.21 11.27 -22.60
N SER A 44 6.11 10.89 -21.95
CA SER A 44 4.77 11.14 -22.47
C SER A 44 4.42 12.61 -22.26
N GLY A 45 4.41 13.40 -23.33
CA GLY A 45 4.05 14.82 -23.36
C GLY A 45 2.61 15.16 -22.96
N ASP A 46 2.01 14.46 -21.99
CA ASP A 46 0.83 14.90 -21.26
C ASP A 46 1.27 15.89 -20.17
N GLN A 47 1.60 17.10 -20.64
CA GLN A 47 2.16 18.23 -19.92
C GLN A 47 1.17 18.87 -18.94
N SER A 48 0.73 18.16 -17.91
CA SER A 48 0.02 18.78 -16.78
C SER A 48 0.88 18.91 -15.52
N SER A 49 2.12 18.39 -15.50
CA SER A 49 3.00 18.52 -14.33
C SER A 49 4.52 18.48 -14.59
N SER A 50 4.99 18.08 -15.77
CA SER A 50 6.44 17.90 -16.04
C SER A 50 7.15 19.09 -16.69
N ASN A 51 6.44 20.14 -17.10
CA ASN A 51 7.02 21.34 -17.71
C ASN A 51 7.06 22.57 -16.79
N ASP A 52 6.69 22.42 -15.51
CA ASP A 52 6.84 23.51 -14.56
C ASP A 52 8.30 23.54 -14.05
N PRO A 53 9.10 24.56 -14.38
CA PRO A 53 10.49 24.66 -13.92
C PRO A 53 10.62 24.80 -12.39
N THR A 54 9.50 24.91 -11.66
CA THR A 54 9.48 25.03 -10.19
C THR A 54 9.32 23.69 -9.46
N ALA A 55 8.93 22.60 -10.12
CA ALA A 55 8.81 21.29 -9.48
C ALA A 55 10.21 20.65 -9.33
N LEU A 56 10.67 20.46 -8.09
CA LEU A 56 12.01 19.91 -7.82
C LEU A 56 12.22 18.49 -8.35
N SER A 57 11.19 17.65 -8.36
CA SER A 57 11.28 16.25 -8.78
C SER A 57 9.90 15.62 -8.96
N ILE A 58 9.90 14.35 -9.39
CA ILE A 58 8.72 13.47 -9.41
C ILE A 58 8.16 13.22 -7.99
N THR A 59 6.89 12.85 -7.90
CA THR A 59 6.17 12.53 -6.65
C THR A 59 5.81 11.04 -6.57
N PRO A 60 6.74 10.14 -6.16
CA PRO A 60 6.44 8.72 -6.02
C PRO A 60 5.44 8.43 -4.89
N HIS A 61 4.53 7.47 -5.14
CA HIS A 61 3.57 7.03 -4.12
C HIS A 61 4.26 6.27 -2.96
N GLN A 62 5.15 5.33 -3.28
CA GLN A 62 5.94 4.60 -2.28
C GLN A 62 7.40 4.48 -2.71
N ILE A 63 8.32 4.58 -1.75
CA ILE A 63 9.75 4.30 -1.95
C ILE A 63 10.15 3.17 -1.01
N ARG A 64 10.73 2.09 -1.55
CA ARG A 64 11.26 0.97 -0.76
C ARG A 64 12.76 0.83 -0.98
N GLY A 65 13.53 1.00 0.08
CA GLY A 65 15.00 0.90 0.05
C GLY A 65 15.52 -0.41 0.64
N PHE A 66 16.56 -0.95 0.01
CA PHE A 66 17.20 -2.21 0.38
C PHE A 66 18.71 -2.03 0.56
N LEU A 67 19.15 -1.86 1.82
CA LEU A 67 20.57 -1.61 2.12
C LEU A 67 21.52 -2.75 1.74
N HIS A 68 21.04 -3.99 1.67
CA HIS A 68 21.89 -5.13 1.30
C HIS A 68 22.22 -5.16 -0.19
N LYS A 69 21.38 -4.54 -1.04
CA LYS A 69 21.58 -4.40 -2.48
C LYS A 69 21.97 -2.98 -2.89
N PHE A 70 21.93 -2.03 -1.95
CA PHE A 70 22.10 -0.60 -2.22
C PHE A 70 21.14 -0.08 -3.30
N ASP A 71 19.89 -0.55 -3.22
CA ASP A 71 18.85 -0.29 -4.23
C ASP A 71 17.62 0.36 -3.61
N ALA A 72 16.89 1.14 -4.41
CA ALA A 72 15.64 1.79 -4.01
C ALA A 72 14.64 1.77 -5.18
N MET A 73 13.44 1.23 -4.91
CA MET A 73 12.39 1.13 -5.91
C MET A 73 11.24 2.08 -5.60
N LYS A 74 10.64 2.64 -6.66
CA LYS A 74 9.41 3.43 -6.62
C LYS A 74 8.24 2.53 -6.97
N ILE A 75 7.19 2.54 -6.16
CA ILE A 75 6.03 1.66 -6.33
C ILE A 75 4.77 2.52 -6.32
N TRP A 76 3.84 2.17 -7.19
CA TRP A 76 2.47 2.64 -7.15
C TRP A 76 1.53 1.48 -6.82
N GLY A 77 0.64 1.68 -5.85
CA GLY A 77 -0.48 0.79 -5.56
C GLY A 77 -1.81 1.55 -5.60
N PRO A 78 -2.87 0.99 -6.20
CA PRO A 78 -4.20 1.58 -6.15
C PRO A 78 -4.82 1.47 -4.74
N SER A 79 -5.84 2.27 -4.47
CA SER A 79 -6.70 2.08 -3.30
C SER A 79 -7.40 0.72 -3.36
N TYR A 80 -7.47 0.03 -2.23
CA TYR A 80 -8.09 -1.28 -2.13
C TYR A 80 -9.46 -1.20 -1.44
N ASP A 81 -10.47 -1.80 -2.06
CA ASP A 81 -11.88 -1.78 -1.62
C ASP A 81 -12.08 -2.47 -0.27
N LYS A 82 -11.26 -3.48 0.05
CA LYS A 82 -11.29 -4.18 1.35
C LYS A 82 -10.15 -3.78 2.29
N CYS A 83 -9.57 -2.59 2.11
CA CYS A 83 -8.55 -2.08 3.03
C CYS A 83 -9.13 -1.87 4.45
N SER A 84 -8.42 -2.36 5.47
CA SER A 84 -8.77 -2.18 6.89
C SER A 84 -8.63 -0.74 7.40
N ALA A 85 -8.12 0.19 6.59
CA ALA A 85 -7.94 1.59 6.99
C ALA A 85 -8.71 2.57 6.10
N CYS A 86 -8.58 2.46 4.77
CA CYS A 86 -9.10 3.46 3.83
C CYS A 86 -10.28 2.99 2.96
N SER A 87 -10.80 1.78 3.17
CA SER A 87 -12.01 1.34 2.45
C SER A 87 -13.19 2.26 2.77
N GLU A 88 -14.09 2.43 1.81
CA GLU A 88 -15.28 3.28 1.96
C GLU A 88 -16.10 2.87 3.19
N LYS A 89 -16.32 1.57 3.38
CA LYS A 89 -17.00 1.01 4.55
C LYS A 89 -16.36 1.44 5.87
N VAL A 90 -15.04 1.36 6.00
CA VAL A 90 -14.32 1.76 7.22
C VAL A 90 -14.44 3.26 7.45
N VAL A 91 -14.27 4.06 6.40
CA VAL A 91 -14.38 5.53 6.47
C VAL A 91 -15.81 5.97 6.84
N GLU A 92 -16.83 5.30 6.33
CA GLU A 92 -18.24 5.55 6.67
C GLU A 92 -18.54 5.23 8.14
N HIS A 93 -18.10 4.08 8.64
CA HIS A 93 -18.28 3.72 10.05
C HIS A 93 -17.55 4.71 10.97
N TRP A 94 -16.34 5.15 10.62
CA TRP A 94 -15.65 6.20 11.34
C TRP A 94 -16.43 7.53 11.34
N LYS A 95 -16.98 7.95 10.20
CA LYS A 95 -17.76 9.19 10.10
C LYS A 95 -19.05 9.16 10.91
N ASN A 96 -19.70 8.00 10.98
CA ASN A 96 -20.99 7.82 11.65
C ASN A 96 -20.84 7.60 13.17
N ASP A 97 -19.92 6.71 13.58
CA ASP A 97 -19.79 6.26 14.97
C ASP A 97 -18.63 6.94 15.72
N GLY A 98 -17.71 7.60 15.01
CA GLY A 98 -16.60 8.36 15.56
C GLY A 98 -15.76 7.55 16.55
N TRP A 99 -15.66 8.05 17.78
CA TRP A 99 -14.85 7.41 18.83
C TRP A 99 -15.33 6.00 19.20
N GLU A 100 -16.64 5.71 19.13
CA GLU A 100 -17.13 4.37 19.47
C GLU A 100 -16.66 3.32 18.45
N PHE A 101 -16.50 3.70 17.18
CA PHE A 101 -15.85 2.84 16.18
C PHE A 101 -14.39 2.55 16.57
N VAL A 102 -13.60 3.58 16.91
CA VAL A 102 -12.19 3.40 17.28
C VAL A 102 -12.06 2.54 18.53
N LYS A 103 -12.90 2.79 19.54
CA LYS A 103 -12.91 1.99 20.77
C LYS A 103 -13.19 0.52 20.47
N LYS A 104 -14.17 0.21 19.62
CA LYS A 104 -14.45 -1.17 19.21
C LYS A 104 -13.26 -1.77 18.45
N ALA A 105 -12.73 -1.06 17.46
CA ALA A 105 -11.59 -1.50 16.66
C ALA A 105 -10.31 -1.78 17.48
N LEU A 106 -10.09 -1.06 18.58
CA LEU A 106 -8.95 -1.28 19.46
C LEU A 106 -9.14 -2.46 20.43
N ASN A 107 -10.38 -2.78 20.80
CA ASN A 107 -10.70 -3.85 21.74
C ASN A 107 -11.01 -5.18 21.05
N ASP A 108 -11.48 -5.14 19.81
CA ASP A 108 -11.82 -6.30 19.00
C ASP A 108 -10.97 -6.32 17.71
N PRO A 109 -10.00 -7.25 17.59
CA PRO A 109 -9.10 -7.34 16.44
C PRO A 109 -9.81 -7.79 15.14
N GLU A 110 -10.97 -8.42 15.22
CA GLU A 110 -11.70 -8.94 14.05
C GLU A 110 -12.65 -7.90 13.47
N TYR A 111 -13.16 -6.98 14.30
CA TYR A 111 -14.16 -5.97 13.94
C TYR A 111 -13.86 -5.21 12.64
N VAL A 112 -12.62 -4.73 12.47
CA VAL A 112 -12.24 -3.96 11.27
C VAL A 112 -12.11 -4.86 10.04
N SER A 113 -11.62 -6.10 10.22
CA SER A 113 -11.50 -7.08 9.13
C SER A 113 -12.87 -7.50 8.62
N GLU A 114 -13.86 -7.61 9.50
CA GLU A 114 -15.25 -7.86 9.15
C GLU A 114 -15.87 -6.70 8.37
N ILE A 115 -15.76 -5.46 8.88
CA ILE A 115 -16.31 -4.28 8.21
C ILE A 115 -15.70 -4.06 6.83
N SER A 116 -14.37 -4.19 6.73
CA SER A 116 -13.67 -4.04 5.45
C SER A 116 -14.01 -5.16 4.45
N GLY A 117 -14.57 -6.28 4.90
CA GLY A 117 -14.81 -7.47 4.08
C GLY A 117 -13.54 -8.29 3.81
N LEU A 118 -12.44 -7.98 4.52
CA LEU A 118 -11.20 -8.72 4.45
C LEU A 118 -11.35 -10.12 5.07
N ALA A 119 -12.15 -10.26 6.14
CA ALA A 119 -12.43 -11.55 6.77
C ALA A 119 -13.09 -12.53 5.79
N GLU A 120 -14.09 -12.07 5.04
CA GLU A 120 -14.75 -12.88 4.01
C GLU A 120 -13.78 -13.29 2.88
N LEU A 121 -12.88 -12.38 2.47
CA LEU A 121 -11.84 -12.73 1.50
C LEU A 121 -10.92 -13.84 2.02
N GLN A 122 -10.53 -13.77 3.29
CA GLN A 122 -9.69 -14.79 3.92
C GLN A 122 -10.41 -16.14 4.01
N ARG A 123 -11.71 -16.14 4.34
CA ARG A 123 -12.52 -17.36 4.40
C ARG A 123 -12.63 -18.03 3.03
N GLN A 124 -12.90 -17.25 1.98
CA GLN A 124 -12.95 -17.74 0.60
C GLN A 124 -11.60 -18.33 0.15
N ALA A 125 -10.50 -17.67 0.50
CA ALA A 125 -9.17 -18.18 0.18
C ALA A 125 -8.89 -19.52 0.88
N GLN A 126 -9.27 -19.66 2.15
CA GLN A 126 -9.11 -20.90 2.91
C GLN A 126 -9.96 -22.04 2.34
N GLU A 127 -11.23 -21.77 1.97
CA GLU A 127 -12.11 -22.75 1.33
C GLU A 127 -11.53 -23.26 0.01
N LEU A 128 -10.95 -22.37 -0.81
CA LEU A 128 -10.30 -22.73 -2.08
C LEU A 128 -9.01 -23.55 -1.87
N GLU A 129 -8.19 -23.21 -0.86
CA GLU A 129 -6.97 -23.95 -0.53
C GLU A 129 -7.30 -25.39 -0.10
N LEU A 130 -8.29 -25.56 0.79
CA LEU A 130 -8.81 -26.87 1.20
C LEU A 130 -9.34 -27.68 0.02
N GLY A 131 -10.10 -27.05 -0.88
CA GLY A 131 -10.59 -27.69 -2.10
C GLY A 131 -9.48 -28.11 -3.06
N SER A 132 -8.39 -27.33 -3.16
CA SER A 132 -7.25 -27.67 -4.03
C SER A 132 -6.42 -28.85 -3.52
N MET A 133 -6.32 -29.02 -2.19
CA MET A 133 -5.62 -30.16 -1.58
C MET A 133 -6.35 -31.49 -1.83
N ASP A 134 -7.69 -31.51 -1.84
CA ASP A 134 -8.52 -32.69 -2.07
C ASP A 134 -8.33 -33.30 -3.49
N TRP A 135 -8.03 -32.46 -4.49
CA TRP A 135 -7.74 -32.92 -5.86
C TRP A 135 -6.32 -33.50 -6.03
N THR A 136 -5.36 -33.14 -5.17
CA THR A 136 -3.96 -33.59 -5.28
C THR A 136 -3.67 -34.90 -4.53
N SER A 137 -4.57 -35.36 -3.66
CA SER A 137 -4.45 -36.63 -2.93
C SER A 137 -4.97 -37.85 -3.70
N GLY A 138 -5.39 -37.70 -4.96
CA GLY A 138 -6.04 -38.75 -5.75
C GLY A 138 -5.33 -39.20 -7.03
N SER A 139 -4.06 -38.83 -7.26
CA SER A 139 -3.35 -39.17 -8.51
C SER A 139 -2.00 -39.86 -8.32
N GLU A 140 -1.91 -40.82 -7.40
CA GLU A 140 -0.80 -41.78 -7.31
C GLU A 140 -1.28 -43.24 -7.32
N GLU A 141 -2.33 -43.55 -8.10
CA GLU A 141 -2.63 -44.94 -8.48
C GLU A 141 -2.53 -45.12 -10.01
N GLU A 142 -1.62 -46.03 -10.38
CA GLU A 142 -1.44 -46.69 -11.67
C GLU A 142 -0.88 -45.85 -12.84
N ILE A 143 0.39 -46.09 -13.21
CA ILE A 143 0.82 -46.61 -14.52
C ILE A 143 2.19 -47.30 -14.34
N ASN A 144 2.15 -48.64 -14.38
CA ASN A 144 3.16 -49.65 -14.76
C ASN A 144 4.61 -49.55 -14.23
#